data_AF-A0A968LGD0-F1
#
_entry.id   AF-A0A968LGD0-F1
#
_cell.length_a   1.000
_cell.length_b   1.000
_cell.length_c   1.000
_cell.angle_alpha   90.00
_cell.angle_beta   90.00
_cell.angle_gamma   90.00
#
_symmetry.space_group_name_H-M   'P 1'
#
loop_
_entity.id
_entity.type
_entity.pdbx_description
1 polymer ?
#
loop_
_entity_poly.entity_id
_entity_poly.type
_entity_poly.pdbx_seq_one_letter_code
_entity_poly.pdbx_strand_id
1 'polypeptide(L)'
;EVAIVAVGPNRHPRGHRGVELRGIEAIQWRDVFDKVDEDRRPEVFIQAELARMLPGAVLNLDALEFENEWTLEEPLIMRFSAHGQNLGVVQQGQLALLAATVPLDPVTPYVQLPERWSGMLIDYAPVQEAKVELVLEGRRFAAVPDDVELAGEYGRYVRKVTGGGAGESRLIMESSSSLTLGIIEADEYAQLRRFAAQVQAAEQAIVRAR
;
A
#
# COMPACT_ATOMS: atom_id res chain seq x y z
N GLU A 1 11.68 17.27 6.62
CA GLU A 1 10.42 16.55 6.35
C GLU A 1 10.68 15.19 5.72
N VAL A 2 9.63 14.35 5.63
CA VAL A 2 9.59 13.20 4.72
C VAL A 2 8.38 13.40 3.82
N ALA A 3 8.61 13.58 2.52
CA ALA A 3 7.56 13.62 1.52
C ALA A 3 7.29 12.19 1.02
N ILE A 4 6.03 11.78 1.00
CA ILE A 4 5.59 10.49 0.49
C ILE A 4 4.79 10.73 -0.78
N VAL A 5 5.27 10.20 -1.89
CA VAL A 5 4.51 10.14 -3.14
C VAL A 5 4.18 8.68 -3.38
N ALA A 6 2.91 8.32 -3.21
CA ALA A 6 2.39 6.99 -3.49
C ALA A 6 1.68 7.00 -4.86
N VAL A 7 2.08 6.08 -5.73
CA VAL A 7 1.42 5.78 -6.99
C VAL A 7 0.74 4.42 -6.85
N GLY A 8 -0.56 4.32 -7.12
CA GLY A 8 -1.35 3.09 -6.99
C GLY A 8 -1.25 2.14 -8.20
N PRO A 9 -2.11 1.11 -8.26
CA PRO A 9 -1.96 -0.05 -9.16
C PRO A 9 -2.01 0.32 -10.64
N ASN A 10 -1.03 -0.08 -11.46
CA ASN A 10 -0.98 0.30 -12.87
C ASN A 10 -0.36 -0.76 -13.79
N ARG A 11 -1.13 -1.26 -14.76
CA ARG A 11 -0.57 -1.87 -15.97
C ARG A 11 -0.36 -0.82 -17.06
N HIS A 12 0.91 -0.39 -17.23
CA HIS A 12 1.55 0.30 -18.38
C HIS A 12 2.09 1.76 -18.18
N PRO A 13 3.14 2.16 -18.94
CA PRO A 13 4.10 3.17 -18.49
C PRO A 13 3.69 4.58 -18.92
N ARG A 14 2.90 5.27 -18.09
CA ARG A 14 2.93 6.74 -18.00
C ARG A 14 2.78 7.10 -16.52
N GLY A 15 3.83 7.71 -15.97
CA GLY A 15 3.95 7.98 -14.53
C GLY A 15 2.95 9.03 -14.07
N HIS A 16 1.81 8.58 -13.56
CA HIS A 16 0.89 9.40 -12.80
C HIS A 16 1.27 9.31 -11.31
N ARG A 17 1.35 10.45 -10.63
CA ARG A 17 1.64 10.52 -9.18
C ARG A 17 0.33 10.46 -8.41
N GLY A 18 -0.22 9.26 -8.17
CA GLY A 18 -1.50 9.10 -7.46
C GLY A 18 -1.99 7.65 -7.39
N VAL A 19 -3.01 7.39 -6.56
CA VAL A 19 -3.66 6.09 -6.41
C VAL A 19 -4.65 5.88 -7.55
N GLU A 20 -4.49 4.79 -8.30
CA GLU A 20 -5.43 4.38 -9.36
C GLU A 20 -6.33 3.26 -8.81
N LEU A 21 -7.64 3.47 -8.84
CA LEU A 21 -8.63 2.50 -8.36
C LEU A 21 -9.49 1.98 -9.50
N ARG A 22 -9.85 0.69 -9.43
CA ARG A 22 -10.71 0.02 -10.41
C ARG A 22 -11.75 -0.86 -9.72
N GLY A 23 -12.82 -1.18 -10.45
CA GLY A 23 -13.86 -2.10 -9.99
C GLY A 23 -14.57 -1.60 -8.73
N ILE A 24 -14.77 -2.49 -7.76
CA ILE A 24 -15.54 -2.21 -6.54
C ILE A 24 -14.91 -1.06 -5.72
N GLU A 25 -13.58 -1.01 -5.61
CA GLU A 25 -12.89 0.04 -4.86
C GLU A 25 -13.16 1.43 -5.44
N ALA A 26 -13.10 1.58 -6.77
CA ALA A 26 -13.42 2.84 -7.44
C ALA A 26 -14.89 3.25 -7.25
N ILE A 27 -15.81 2.29 -7.30
CA ILE A 27 -17.25 2.52 -7.09
C ILE A 27 -17.50 2.99 -5.64
N GLN A 28 -16.88 2.35 -4.66
CA GLN A 28 -17.02 2.71 -3.25
C GLN A 28 -16.53 4.13 -2.98
N TRP A 29 -15.37 4.52 -3.53
CA TRP A 29 -14.86 5.88 -3.37
C TRP A 29 -15.74 6.92 -4.04
N ARG A 30 -16.25 6.64 -5.24
CA ARG A 30 -17.22 7.52 -5.92
C ARG A 30 -18.48 7.71 -5.09
N ASP A 31 -19.04 6.64 -4.53
CA ASP A 31 -20.23 6.70 -3.67
C ASP A 31 -19.97 7.49 -2.37
N VAL A 32 -18.78 7.38 -1.78
CA VAL A 32 -18.38 8.19 -0.62
C VAL A 32 -18.30 9.67 -1.00
N PHE A 33 -17.65 10.01 -2.13
CA PHE A 33 -17.48 11.40 -2.54
C PHE A 33 -18.75 12.06 -3.07
N ASP A 34 -19.71 11.29 -3.56
CA ASP A 34 -21.05 11.78 -3.91
C ASP A 34 -21.84 12.21 -2.65
N LYS A 35 -21.55 11.60 -1.50
CA LYS A 35 -22.24 11.84 -0.22
C LYS A 35 -21.56 12.85 0.69
N VAL A 36 -20.37 13.34 0.31
CA VAL A 36 -19.53 14.21 1.14
C VAL A 36 -19.29 15.53 0.42
N ASP A 37 -19.53 16.63 1.12
CA ASP A 37 -19.23 17.99 0.63
C ASP A 37 -17.76 18.11 0.23
N GLU A 38 -17.49 18.84 -0.85
CA GLU A 38 -16.16 18.91 -1.48
C GLU A 38 -15.05 19.35 -0.50
N ASP A 39 -15.35 20.27 0.40
CA ASP A 39 -14.46 20.79 1.45
C ASP A 39 -14.12 19.74 2.53
N ARG A 40 -14.96 18.71 2.69
CA ARG A 40 -14.77 17.61 3.65
C ARG A 40 -14.09 16.38 3.05
N ARG A 41 -13.99 16.29 1.72
CA ARG A 41 -13.33 15.16 1.04
C ARG A 41 -11.88 14.94 1.48
N PRO A 42 -11.03 15.99 1.68
CA PRO A 42 -9.67 15.79 2.19
C PRO A 42 -9.65 15.13 3.57
N GLU A 43 -10.54 15.52 4.47
CA GLU A 43 -10.65 14.92 5.80
C GLU A 43 -11.00 13.43 5.71
N VAL A 44 -12.00 13.09 4.90
CA VAL A 44 -12.42 11.71 4.68
C VAL A 44 -11.30 10.89 4.03
N PHE A 45 -10.59 11.46 3.06
CA PHE A 45 -9.44 10.79 2.42
C PHE A 45 -8.31 10.51 3.42
N ILE A 46 -7.99 11.46 4.31
CA ILE A 46 -7.00 11.24 5.37
C ILE A 46 -7.44 10.10 6.28
N GLN A 47 -8.70 10.12 6.74
CA GLN A 47 -9.21 9.15 7.70
C GLN A 47 -9.35 7.73 7.12
N ALA A 48 -9.83 7.61 5.89
CA ALA A 48 -10.14 6.33 5.27
C ALA A 48 -8.92 5.71 4.56
N GLU A 49 -8.09 6.51 3.89
CA GLU A 49 -6.97 6.01 3.09
C GLU A 49 -5.62 6.22 3.78
N LEU A 50 -5.28 7.47 4.10
CA LEU A 50 -3.92 7.78 4.55
C LEU A 50 -3.61 7.22 5.94
N ALA A 51 -4.59 7.25 6.86
CA ALA A 51 -4.44 6.66 8.19
C ALA A 51 -4.23 5.13 8.13
N ARG A 52 -4.76 4.46 7.10
CA ARG A 52 -4.53 3.03 6.85
C ARG A 52 -3.12 2.77 6.31
N MET A 53 -2.66 3.63 5.40
CA MET A 53 -1.32 3.54 4.80
C MET A 53 -0.20 3.78 5.82
N LEU A 54 -0.40 4.75 6.72
CA LEU A 54 0.63 5.22 7.66
C LEU A 54 0.05 5.27 9.08
N PRO A 55 -0.19 4.10 9.70
CA PRO A 55 -0.83 4.04 11.01
C PRO A 55 0.02 4.74 12.08
N GLY A 56 -0.62 5.62 12.85
CA GLY A 56 0.02 6.41 13.91
C GLY A 56 0.73 7.68 13.44
N ALA A 57 0.79 7.93 12.13
CA ALA A 57 1.24 9.21 11.60
C ALA A 57 0.14 10.27 11.73
N VAL A 58 0.54 11.50 12.05
CA VAL A 58 -0.35 12.67 11.93
C VAL A 58 -0.08 13.25 10.55
N LEU A 59 -1.05 13.13 9.64
CA LEU A 59 -0.90 13.49 8.23
C LEU A 59 -1.75 14.72 7.92
N ASN A 60 -1.17 15.65 7.18
CA ASN A 60 -1.86 16.78 6.59
C ASN A 60 -1.73 16.67 5.07
N LEU A 61 -2.87 16.77 4.37
CA LEU A 61 -2.89 16.87 2.92
C LEU A 61 -2.48 18.28 2.48
N ASP A 62 -1.57 18.35 1.53
CA ASP A 62 -1.21 19.59 0.83
C ASP A 62 -2.07 19.78 -0.42
N ALA A 63 -2.40 18.69 -1.10
CA ALA A 63 -3.23 18.67 -2.30
C ALA A 63 -3.93 17.32 -2.46
N LEU A 64 -5.14 17.33 -3.02
CA LEU A 64 -5.91 16.15 -3.42
C LEU A 64 -6.70 16.49 -4.68
N GLU A 65 -6.45 15.76 -5.77
CA GLU A 65 -7.09 15.93 -7.07
C GLU A 65 -7.66 14.59 -7.55
N PHE A 66 -8.80 14.65 -8.22
CA PHE A 66 -9.46 13.48 -8.78
C PHE A 66 -9.48 13.56 -10.31
N GLU A 67 -9.09 12.48 -10.98
CA GLU A 67 -9.32 12.30 -12.41
C GLU A 67 -10.32 11.16 -12.61
N ASN A 68 -11.16 11.28 -13.65
CA ASN A 68 -12.23 10.33 -13.98
C ASN A 68 -13.22 10.06 -12.84
N GLU A 69 -13.47 11.06 -11.98
CA GLU A 69 -14.39 10.94 -10.83
C GLU A 69 -15.75 10.38 -11.26
N TRP A 70 -16.29 10.88 -12.36
CA TRP A 70 -17.65 10.56 -12.83
C TRP A 70 -17.69 9.62 -14.05
N THR A 71 -16.54 9.13 -14.50
CA THR A 71 -16.45 8.24 -15.67
C THR A 71 -16.28 6.80 -15.20
N LEU A 72 -17.39 6.06 -15.09
CA LEU A 72 -17.43 4.75 -14.45
C LEU A 72 -16.57 3.69 -15.16
N GLU A 73 -16.44 3.81 -16.48
CA GLU A 73 -15.68 2.90 -17.33
C GLU A 73 -14.16 3.11 -17.20
N GLU A 74 -13.74 4.28 -16.72
CA GLU A 74 -12.34 4.65 -16.53
C GLU A 74 -11.92 4.46 -15.06
N PRO A 75 -10.62 4.18 -14.80
CA PRO A 75 -10.13 4.11 -13.44
C PRO A 75 -10.27 5.46 -12.72
N LEU A 76 -10.66 5.43 -11.45
CA LEU A 76 -10.62 6.61 -10.59
C LEU A 76 -9.16 6.87 -10.22
N ILE A 77 -8.63 8.05 -10.54
CA ILE A 77 -7.25 8.42 -10.19
C ILE A 77 -7.30 9.49 -9.11
N MET A 78 -6.69 9.22 -7.96
CA MET A 78 -6.58 10.15 -6.84
C MET A 78 -5.13 10.59 -6.69
N ARG A 79 -4.83 11.84 -7.04
CA ARG A 79 -3.49 12.40 -6.90
C ARG A 79 -3.40 13.22 -5.65
N PHE A 80 -2.41 12.94 -4.81
CA PHE A 80 -2.26 13.68 -3.56
C PHE A 80 -0.80 13.89 -3.20
N SER A 81 -0.58 14.91 -2.39
CA SER A 81 0.65 15.14 -1.63
C SER A 81 0.29 15.39 -0.18
N ALA A 82 1.06 14.81 0.72
CA ALA A 82 0.88 14.98 2.16
C ALA A 82 2.23 15.09 2.86
N HIS A 83 2.24 15.85 3.94
CA HIS A 83 3.32 15.87 4.92
C HIS A 83 2.79 15.38 6.26
N GLY A 84 3.68 14.86 7.09
CA GLY A 84 3.24 14.31 8.37
C GLY A 84 4.31 14.21 9.43
N GLN A 85 3.83 14.08 10.65
CA GLN A 85 4.64 13.81 11.84
C GLN A 85 4.51 12.34 12.22
N ASN A 86 5.50 11.81 12.93
CA ASN A 86 5.52 10.42 13.39
C ASN A 86 5.39 9.37 12.28
N LEU A 87 5.85 9.69 11.05
CA LEU A 87 5.95 8.75 9.94
C LEU A 87 6.87 7.56 10.23
N GLY A 88 7.74 7.72 11.23
CA GLY A 88 8.63 6.68 11.74
C GLY A 88 9.01 6.94 13.18
N VAL A 89 9.71 5.98 13.76
CA VAL A 89 10.20 6.05 15.14
C VAL A 89 11.70 6.24 15.17
N VAL A 90 12.21 7.06 16.08
CA VAL A 90 13.66 7.19 16.29
C VAL A 90 14.11 6.05 17.20
N GLN A 91 14.96 5.17 16.69
CA GLN A 91 15.56 4.05 17.42
C GLN A 91 17.08 4.09 17.26
N GLN A 92 17.81 4.06 18.37
CA GLN A 92 19.28 4.09 18.37
C GLN A 92 19.89 5.25 17.55
N GLY A 93 19.24 6.43 17.59
CA GLY A 93 19.67 7.61 16.85
C GLY A 93 19.37 7.59 15.35
N GLN A 94 18.64 6.59 14.86
CA GLN A 94 18.20 6.48 13.46
C GLN A 94 16.69 6.58 13.36
N LEU A 95 16.20 7.21 12.29
CA LEU A 95 14.79 7.16 11.93
C LEU A 95 14.50 5.79 11.31
N ALA A 96 13.52 5.06 11.84
CA ALA A 96 13.03 3.80 11.32
C ALA A 96 11.61 4.00 10.74
N LEU A 97 11.42 3.59 9.48
CA LEU A 97 10.18 3.72 8.71
C LEU A 97 9.78 2.33 8.21
N LEU A 98 8.49 2.06 8.04
CA LEU A 98 8.04 0.86 7.33
C LEU A 98 8.41 0.97 5.83
N ALA A 99 8.86 -0.13 5.25
CA ALA A 99 9.13 -0.23 3.82
C ALA A 99 7.83 -0.20 3.00
N ALA A 100 6.78 -0.87 3.48
CA ALA A 100 5.45 -0.81 2.87
C ALA A 100 4.68 0.39 3.42
N THR A 101 4.86 1.57 2.84
CA THR A 101 4.01 2.73 3.17
C THR A 101 2.62 2.66 2.55
N VAL A 102 2.41 1.74 1.60
CA VAL A 102 1.11 1.37 1.08
C VAL A 102 0.98 -0.14 1.29
N PRO A 103 0.13 -0.61 2.23
CA PRO A 103 -0.04 -2.03 2.47
C PRO A 103 -0.78 -2.67 1.30
N LEU A 104 -0.15 -3.69 0.71
CA LEU A 104 -0.61 -4.53 -0.40
C LEU A 104 -0.73 -5.99 0.06
N ASP A 105 -1.37 -6.20 1.20
CA ASP A 105 -1.66 -7.52 1.76
C ASP A 105 -3.13 -7.92 1.50
N PRO A 106 -3.42 -8.56 0.34
CA PRO A 106 -4.76 -8.99 0.02
C PRO A 106 -5.15 -10.27 0.77
N VAL A 107 -4.21 -10.98 1.40
CA VAL A 107 -4.46 -12.31 1.97
C VAL A 107 -4.84 -12.25 3.44
N THR A 108 -4.32 -11.29 4.21
CA THR A 108 -4.61 -11.14 5.65
C THR A 108 -6.10 -11.11 6.01
N PRO A 109 -6.99 -10.41 5.27
CA PRO A 109 -8.43 -10.44 5.55
C PRO A 109 -9.04 -11.86 5.55
N TYR A 110 -8.46 -12.78 4.80
CA TYR A 110 -8.95 -14.16 4.65
C TYR A 110 -8.42 -15.13 5.72
N VAL A 111 -7.43 -14.74 6.51
CA VAL A 111 -6.72 -15.62 7.47
C VAL A 111 -6.89 -15.24 8.94
N GLN A 112 -8.02 -14.61 9.28
CA GLN A 112 -8.29 -14.10 10.64
C GLN A 112 -8.58 -15.19 11.68
N LEU A 113 -8.89 -16.41 11.25
CA LEU A 113 -9.20 -17.53 12.14
C LEU A 113 -7.95 -18.37 12.44
N PRO A 114 -7.81 -18.96 13.65
CA PRO A 114 -6.74 -19.91 13.94
C PRO A 114 -6.81 -21.17 13.05
N GLU A 115 -8.02 -21.65 12.80
CA GLU A 115 -8.32 -22.83 11.98
C GLU A 115 -9.67 -22.67 11.27
N ARG A 116 -9.93 -23.52 10.28
CA ARG A 116 -11.22 -23.62 9.59
C ARG A 116 -11.62 -25.08 9.44
N TRP A 117 -12.92 -25.34 9.48
CA TRP A 117 -13.50 -26.66 9.24
C TRP A 117 -14.27 -26.74 7.91
N SER A 118 -14.41 -25.62 7.21
CA SER A 118 -15.05 -25.53 5.90
C SER A 118 -14.15 -24.76 4.93
N GLY A 119 -14.34 -25.03 3.64
CA GLY A 119 -13.73 -24.23 2.59
C GLY A 119 -14.12 -22.75 2.66
N MET A 120 -13.29 -21.92 2.04
CA MET A 120 -13.46 -20.48 1.94
C MET A 120 -13.41 -20.06 0.48
N LEU A 121 -14.40 -19.28 0.04
CA LEU A 121 -14.40 -18.67 -1.28
C LEU A 121 -13.62 -17.35 -1.26
N ILE A 122 -12.68 -17.22 -2.20
CA ILE A 122 -12.04 -15.97 -2.60
C ILE A 122 -12.62 -15.61 -3.97
N ASP A 123 -13.63 -14.76 -3.99
CA ASP A 123 -14.37 -14.34 -5.19
C ASP A 123 -13.87 -13.00 -5.77
N TYR A 124 -13.12 -12.23 -5.00
CA TYR A 124 -12.56 -10.95 -5.43
C TYR A 124 -11.17 -10.73 -4.82
N ALA A 125 -10.17 -10.58 -5.68
CA ALA A 125 -8.80 -10.25 -5.31
C ALA A 125 -8.14 -9.45 -6.44
N PRO A 126 -8.28 -8.11 -6.44
CA PRO A 126 -7.67 -7.28 -7.47
C PRO A 126 -6.15 -7.39 -7.38
N VAL A 127 -5.49 -7.22 -8.53
CA VAL A 127 -4.03 -7.00 -8.53
C VAL A 127 -3.80 -5.61 -7.97
N GLN A 128 -3.05 -5.55 -6.87
CA GLN A 128 -2.67 -4.32 -6.21
C GLN A 128 -1.21 -4.03 -6.55
N GLU A 129 -0.88 -2.80 -6.89
CA GLU A 129 0.49 -2.39 -7.15
C GLU A 129 0.71 -1.01 -6.55
N ALA A 130 1.92 -0.75 -6.10
CA ALA A 130 2.29 0.54 -5.56
C ALA A 130 3.70 0.90 -5.99
N LYS A 131 3.90 2.16 -6.37
CA LYS A 131 5.22 2.76 -6.48
C LYS A 131 5.32 3.89 -5.47
N VAL A 132 6.25 3.74 -4.55
CA VAL A 132 6.49 4.66 -3.44
C VAL A 132 7.82 5.34 -3.66
N GLU A 133 7.82 6.67 -3.59
CA GLU A 133 9.03 7.47 -3.50
C GLU A 133 9.14 8.11 -2.11
N LEU A 134 10.26 7.83 -1.44
CA LEU A 134 10.65 8.43 -0.17
C LEU A 134 11.81 9.39 -0.39
N VAL A 135 11.64 10.63 0.07
CA VAL A 135 12.68 11.67 0.02
C VAL A 135 12.99 12.16 1.42
N LEU A 136 14.28 12.17 1.78
CA LEU A 136 14.80 12.65 3.04
C LEU A 136 15.49 13.99 2.88
N GLU A 137 15.07 14.98 3.65
CA GLU A 137 15.75 16.27 3.69
C GLU A 137 16.90 16.26 4.71
N GLY A 138 18.11 16.57 4.25
CA GLY A 138 19.29 16.68 5.12
C GLY A 138 19.75 15.38 5.78
N ARG A 139 19.16 14.24 5.42
CA ARG A 139 19.48 12.90 5.93
C ARG A 139 19.72 11.92 4.77
N ARG A 140 20.27 10.75 5.09
CA ARG A 140 20.49 9.67 4.13
C ARG A 140 19.98 8.35 4.69
N PHE A 141 19.55 7.46 3.79
CA PHE A 141 19.20 6.10 4.19
C PHE A 141 20.45 5.39 4.72
N ALA A 142 20.34 4.80 5.91
CA ALA A 142 21.36 3.97 6.50
C ALA A 142 21.21 2.50 6.07
N ALA A 143 19.98 2.04 5.91
CA ALA A 143 19.64 0.71 5.41
C ALA A 143 18.30 0.76 4.67
N VAL A 144 18.18 -0.06 3.62
CA VAL A 144 16.97 -0.23 2.82
C VAL A 144 16.59 -1.71 2.81
N PRO A 145 15.32 -2.08 2.64
CA PRO A 145 14.90 -3.47 2.56
C PRO A 145 15.48 -4.14 1.31
N ASP A 146 15.69 -5.46 1.40
CA ASP A 146 15.98 -6.27 0.23
C ASP A 146 14.75 -6.44 -0.67
N ASP A 147 15.02 -6.76 -1.93
CA ASP A 147 14.01 -7.23 -2.87
C ASP A 147 13.37 -8.51 -2.33
N VAL A 148 12.06 -8.63 -2.51
CA VAL A 148 11.28 -9.79 -2.08
C VAL A 148 10.43 -10.26 -3.25
N GLU A 149 10.44 -11.58 -3.46
CA GLU A 149 9.50 -12.26 -4.34
C GLU A 149 8.95 -13.49 -3.63
N LEU A 150 7.64 -13.46 -3.38
CA LEU A 150 6.87 -14.56 -2.83
C LEU A 150 5.88 -14.97 -3.90
N ALA A 151 5.93 -16.22 -4.36
CA ALA A 151 5.01 -16.76 -5.34
C ALA A 151 4.64 -18.18 -4.96
N GLY A 152 3.37 -18.53 -5.12
CA GLY A 152 2.86 -19.87 -4.83
C GLY A 152 1.44 -20.04 -5.33
N GLU A 153 0.82 -21.14 -4.92
CA GLU A 153 -0.55 -21.51 -5.31
C GLU A 153 -1.59 -20.45 -4.91
N TYR A 154 -1.37 -19.77 -3.79
CA TYR A 154 -2.30 -18.78 -3.25
C TYR A 154 -2.18 -17.39 -3.88
N GLY A 155 -1.11 -17.11 -4.62
CA GLY A 155 -0.90 -15.80 -5.22
C GLY A 155 0.56 -15.40 -5.31
N ARG A 156 0.79 -14.08 -5.38
CA ARG A 156 2.12 -13.50 -5.56
C ARG A 156 2.22 -12.16 -4.84
N TYR A 157 3.35 -11.92 -4.17
CA TYR A 157 3.78 -10.64 -3.63
C TYR A 157 5.21 -10.35 -4.08
N VAL A 158 5.45 -9.16 -4.60
CA VAL A 158 6.77 -8.69 -5.02
C VAL A 158 7.01 -7.31 -4.44
N ARG A 159 8.23 -7.06 -3.96
CA ARG A 159 8.76 -5.72 -3.71
C ARG A 159 10.14 -5.61 -4.32
N LYS A 160 10.41 -4.50 -5.01
CA LYS A 160 11.70 -4.17 -5.59
C LYS A 160 12.12 -2.76 -5.21
N VAL A 161 13.38 -2.59 -4.85
CA VAL A 161 14.03 -1.28 -4.79
C VAL A 161 14.49 -0.92 -6.20
N THR A 162 13.81 0.03 -6.85
CA THR A 162 14.05 0.38 -8.26
C THR A 162 14.87 1.65 -8.44
N GLY A 163 15.15 2.38 -7.36
CA GLY A 163 16.03 3.54 -7.40
C GLY A 163 16.41 4.03 -6.01
N GLY A 164 17.59 4.64 -5.91
CA GLY A 164 18.15 5.06 -4.62
C GLY A 164 18.77 3.91 -3.83
N GLY A 165 19.02 4.13 -2.54
CA GLY A 165 19.61 3.11 -1.67
C GLY A 165 20.28 3.66 -0.42
N ALA A 166 21.01 2.80 0.27
CA ALA A 166 21.82 3.21 1.42
C ALA A 166 22.87 4.27 1.00
N GLY A 167 22.96 5.35 1.77
CA GLY A 167 23.83 6.50 1.48
C GLY A 167 23.17 7.59 0.64
N GLU A 168 21.97 7.36 0.10
CA GLU A 168 21.22 8.32 -0.71
C GLU A 168 20.10 8.99 0.09
N SER A 169 19.60 10.13 -0.39
CA SER A 169 18.47 10.87 0.20
C SER A 169 17.13 10.53 -0.46
N ARG A 170 17.13 9.64 -1.46
CA ARG A 170 15.97 9.22 -2.23
C ARG A 170 15.91 7.69 -2.25
N LEU A 171 14.71 7.13 -2.16
CA LEU A 171 14.43 5.70 -2.30
C LEU A 171 13.12 5.52 -3.09
N ILE A 172 13.15 4.65 -4.10
CA ILE A 172 11.99 4.28 -4.90
C ILE A 172 11.77 2.78 -4.73
N MET A 173 10.56 2.42 -4.33
CA MET A 173 10.14 1.03 -4.19
C MET A 173 8.90 0.78 -5.05
N GLU A 174 8.90 -0.35 -5.76
CA GLU A 174 7.75 -0.84 -6.50
C GLU A 174 7.31 -2.16 -5.88
N SER A 175 6.03 -2.28 -5.56
CA SER A 175 5.43 -3.48 -4.99
C SER A 175 4.22 -3.90 -5.79
N SER A 176 3.97 -5.21 -5.88
CA SER A 176 2.77 -5.77 -6.47
C SER A 176 2.29 -6.98 -5.70
N SER A 177 0.99 -7.17 -5.64
CA SER A 177 0.34 -8.21 -4.88
C SER A 177 -0.90 -8.72 -5.60
N SER A 178 -1.12 -10.03 -5.54
CA SER A 178 -2.27 -10.70 -6.13
C SER A 178 -2.60 -11.96 -5.35
N LEU A 179 -3.88 -12.33 -5.33
CA LEU A 179 -4.37 -13.58 -4.77
C LEU A 179 -4.98 -14.43 -5.88
N THR A 180 -4.82 -15.75 -5.80
CA THR A 180 -5.52 -16.68 -6.68
C THR A 180 -6.99 -16.75 -6.26
N LEU A 181 -7.91 -16.53 -7.20
CA LEU A 181 -9.34 -16.68 -6.97
C LEU A 181 -9.72 -18.16 -6.91
N GLY A 182 -10.73 -18.49 -6.11
CA GLY A 182 -11.25 -19.86 -6.01
C GLY A 182 -11.65 -20.24 -4.60
N ILE A 183 -11.87 -21.54 -4.40
CA ILE A 183 -12.15 -22.11 -3.09
C ILE A 183 -10.82 -22.58 -2.51
N ILE A 184 -10.52 -22.16 -1.28
CA ILE A 184 -9.45 -22.71 -0.47
C ILE A 184 -10.07 -23.73 0.46
N GLU A 185 -9.65 -24.99 0.37
CA GLU A 185 -10.18 -26.06 1.20
C GLU A 185 -9.68 -25.93 2.65
N ALA A 186 -10.40 -26.59 3.58
CA ALA A 186 -10.12 -26.45 5.01
C ALA A 186 -8.71 -26.95 5.40
N ASP A 187 -8.21 -27.99 4.74
CA ASP A 187 -6.86 -28.55 4.94
C ASP A 187 -5.74 -27.70 4.32
N GLU A 188 -6.06 -26.85 3.35
CA GLU A 188 -5.14 -25.88 2.74
C GLU A 188 -5.01 -24.59 3.56
N TYR A 189 -5.95 -24.32 4.46
CA TYR A 189 -5.99 -23.07 5.22
C TYR A 189 -4.70 -22.78 6.00
N ALA A 190 -4.06 -23.81 6.57
CA ALA A 190 -2.78 -23.66 7.28
C ALA A 190 -1.62 -23.23 6.36
N GLN A 191 -1.68 -23.56 5.07
CA GLN A 191 -0.71 -23.13 4.07
C GLN A 191 -0.98 -21.68 3.65
N LEU A 192 -2.25 -21.31 3.44
CA LEU A 192 -2.65 -19.92 3.19
C LEU A 192 -2.22 -19.00 4.33
N ARG A 193 -2.42 -19.41 5.59
CA ARG A 193 -1.94 -18.67 6.78
C ARG A 193 -0.43 -18.45 6.77
N ARG A 194 0.35 -19.45 6.33
CA ARG A 194 1.81 -19.32 6.21
C ARG A 194 2.20 -18.33 5.12
N PHE A 195 1.54 -18.38 3.96
CA PHE A 195 1.74 -17.41 2.89
C PHE A 195 1.43 -15.99 3.38
N ALA A 196 0.31 -15.79 4.07
CA ALA A 196 -0.03 -14.50 4.67
C ALA A 196 1.02 -14.00 5.67
N ALA A 197 1.53 -14.86 6.54
CA ALA A 197 2.59 -14.50 7.47
C ALA A 197 3.89 -14.07 6.75
N GLN A 198 4.22 -14.69 5.61
CA GLN A 198 5.36 -14.30 4.79
C GLN A 198 5.15 -12.92 4.16
N VAL A 199 3.96 -12.64 3.63
CA VAL A 199 3.59 -11.32 3.09
C VAL A 199 3.67 -10.26 4.19
N GLN A 200 3.05 -10.48 5.34
CA GLN A 200 3.12 -9.56 6.48
C GLN A 200 4.55 -9.28 6.94
N ALA A 201 5.39 -10.31 7.03
CA ALA A 201 6.80 -10.15 7.39
C ALA A 201 7.55 -9.32 6.34
N ALA A 202 7.24 -9.49 5.06
CA ALA A 202 7.79 -8.65 4.00
C ALA A 202 7.34 -7.19 4.17
N GLU A 203 6.05 -6.92 4.40
CA GLU A 203 5.52 -5.55 4.60
C GLU A 203 6.10 -4.86 5.83
N GLN A 204 6.38 -5.61 6.89
CA GLN A 204 6.98 -5.11 8.14
C GLN A 204 8.49 -4.82 8.04
N ALA A 205 9.12 -5.01 6.89
CA ALA A 205 10.51 -4.65 6.68
C ALA A 205 10.73 -3.14 6.97
N ILE A 206 11.89 -2.82 7.54
CA ILE A 206 12.20 -1.47 8.04
C ILE A 206 13.24 -0.79 7.15
N VAL A 207 12.94 0.43 6.74
CA VAL A 207 13.90 1.39 6.17
C VAL A 207 14.51 2.19 7.33
N ARG A 208 15.83 2.39 7.32
CA ARG A 208 16.54 3.18 8.35
C ARG A 208 17.21 4.39 7.72
N ALA A 209 17.23 5.51 8.43
CA ALA A 209 17.85 6.76 7.99
C ALA A 209 18.60 7.50 9.11
N ARG A 210 19.64 8.25 8.76
CA ARG A 210 20.46 9.07 9.67
C ARG A 210 20.93 10.37 9.03
#